data_AF-A0AAD6KCI1-F1
#
_entry.id   AF-A0AAD6KCI1-F1
#
_cell.length_a   1.000
_cell.length_b   1.000
_cell.length_c   1.000
_cell.angle_alpha   90.00
_cell.angle_beta   90.00
_cell.angle_gamma   90.00
#
_symmetry.space_group_name_H-M   'P 1'
#
loop_
_entity.id
_entity.type
_entity.pdbx_description
1 polymer ?
#
loop_
_entity_poly.entity_id
_entity_poly.type
_entity_poly.pdbx_seq_one_letter_code
_entity_poly.pdbx_strand_id
1 'polypeptide(L)'
;MMPISHGYHIVEDQPFKGGAAESESDSVVVQREQIEELELWFFGISDAQIGNGVTKYLQSHLFDKNPKEIRRKSKEMMRKAYLAAIAEIRETQKSDETWKACSASVMVFNREKLLTANMGDFRVVMCRDGVAHQMKSKHRQTAKRLWSPISGLVFSWKSSDSAGTRQSKGSEVLVGAERIDSDTEFVIIGSTGIWEVRCI
;
A
#
# COMPACT_ATOMS: atom_id res chain seq x y z
N MET A 1 -3.12 0.01 28.25
CA MET A 1 -3.25 -0.13 26.78
C MET A 1 -3.15 1.26 26.20
N MET A 2 -2.14 1.56 25.38
CA MET A 2 -2.03 2.89 24.78
C MET A 2 -3.16 3.07 23.73
N PRO A 3 -3.83 4.23 23.68
CA PRO A 3 -4.83 4.51 22.67
C PRO A 3 -4.15 4.62 21.30
N ILE A 4 -4.60 3.82 20.33
CA ILE A 4 -4.15 3.92 18.93
C ILE A 4 -4.98 5.01 18.26
N SER A 5 -4.32 6.10 17.83
CA SER A 5 -4.91 7.15 17.03
C SER A 5 -4.79 6.82 15.54
N HIS A 6 -5.88 6.97 14.80
CA HIS A 6 -5.87 6.90 13.33
C HIS A 6 -5.87 8.33 12.78
N GLY A 7 -5.05 8.59 11.79
CA GLY A 7 -4.98 9.89 11.12
C GLY A 7 -4.32 9.74 9.76
N TYR A 8 -4.62 10.65 8.85
CA TYR A 8 -3.90 10.79 7.58
C TYR A 8 -3.55 12.26 7.38
N HIS A 9 -2.44 12.50 6.71
CA HIS A 9 -1.99 13.83 6.33
C HIS A 9 -1.65 13.78 4.85
N ILE A 10 -2.25 14.68 4.08
CA ILE A 10 -1.97 14.84 2.65
C ILE A 10 -1.21 16.16 2.51
N VAL A 11 -0.06 16.10 1.85
CA VAL A 11 0.67 17.29 1.41
C VAL A 11 0.56 17.31 -0.10
N GLU A 12 -0.33 18.17 -0.62
CA GLU A 12 -0.44 18.43 -2.05
C GLU A 12 0.55 19.54 -2.41
N ASP A 13 1.40 19.30 -3.41
CA ASP A 13 2.22 20.37 -3.98
C ASP A 13 1.32 21.24 -4.86
N GLN A 14 1.37 22.57 -4.72
CA GLN A 14 0.50 23.44 -5.53
C GLN A 14 0.82 23.24 -7.02
N PRO A 15 -0.17 22.95 -7.89
CA PRO A 15 0.10 22.81 -9.30
C PRO A 15 0.64 24.13 -9.83
N PHE A 16 1.79 24.06 -10.51
CA PHE A 16 2.35 25.20 -11.24
C PHE A 16 1.25 25.72 -12.19
N LYS A 17 0.71 26.92 -11.92
CA LYS A 17 -0.35 27.55 -12.73
C LYS A 17 0.21 27.87 -14.13
N GLY A 18 0.10 26.92 -15.05
CA GLY A 18 0.50 27.15 -16.43
C GLY A 18 0.55 25.87 -17.26
N GLY A 19 -0.60 25.36 -17.68
CA GLY A 19 -0.67 24.34 -18.74
C GLY A 19 -1.86 23.41 -18.58
N ALA A 20 -2.72 23.37 -19.60
CA ALA A 20 -3.83 22.43 -19.69
C ALA A 20 -3.30 20.99 -19.87
N ALA A 21 -3.27 20.25 -18.77
CA ALA A 21 -3.35 18.80 -18.72
C ALA A 21 -3.99 18.47 -17.37
N GLU A 22 -5.10 17.74 -17.37
CA GLU A 22 -5.65 17.12 -16.15
C GLU A 22 -4.52 16.29 -15.54
N SER A 23 -3.85 16.83 -14.52
CA SER A 23 -2.69 16.19 -13.93
C SER A 23 -3.19 14.96 -13.17
N GLU A 24 -2.75 13.78 -13.61
CA GLU A 24 -2.86 12.48 -12.93
C GLU A 24 -2.25 12.61 -11.53
N SER A 25 -3.01 13.16 -10.60
CA SER A 25 -2.61 13.32 -9.21
C SER A 25 -2.89 12.02 -8.47
N ASP A 26 -1.95 11.60 -7.64
CA ASP A 26 -2.14 10.51 -6.70
C ASP A 26 -3.38 10.81 -5.85
N SER A 27 -4.36 9.91 -5.89
CA SER A 27 -5.55 9.97 -5.06
C SER A 27 -5.28 9.28 -3.73
N VAL A 28 -5.72 9.91 -2.65
CA VAL A 28 -5.73 9.33 -1.30
C VAL A 28 -7.16 9.01 -0.89
N VAL A 29 -7.36 7.80 -0.37
CA VAL A 29 -8.65 7.35 0.16
C VAL A 29 -8.47 6.93 1.61
N VAL A 30 -9.33 7.47 2.48
CA VAL A 30 -9.46 6.99 3.86
C VAL A 30 -10.92 6.69 4.13
N GLN A 31 -11.22 5.44 4.44
CA GLN A 31 -12.57 4.97 4.70
C GLN A 31 -12.59 4.20 6.02
N ARG A 32 -13.58 4.52 6.86
CA ARG A 32 -13.83 3.83 8.13
C ARG A 32 -15.20 3.19 8.06
N GLU A 33 -15.26 1.90 8.39
CA GLU A 33 -16.50 1.14 8.49
C GLU A 33 -16.63 0.53 9.88
N GLN A 34 -17.83 0.61 10.45
CA GLN A 34 -18.20 -0.08 11.69
C GLN A 34 -19.25 -1.13 11.33
N ILE A 35 -18.83 -2.40 11.30
CA ILE A 35 -19.66 -3.54 10.88
C ILE A 35 -19.84 -4.45 12.09
N GLU A 36 -20.97 -4.36 12.77
CA GLU A 36 -21.20 -5.04 14.06
C GLU A 36 -20.05 -4.72 15.06
N GLU A 37 -19.34 -5.72 15.57
CA GLU A 37 -18.16 -5.56 16.43
C GLU A 37 -16.83 -5.34 15.69
N LEU A 38 -16.84 -5.26 14.36
CA LEU A 38 -15.66 -5.07 13.52
C LEU A 38 -15.48 -3.60 13.19
N GLU A 39 -14.45 -2.99 13.76
CA GLU A 39 -13.91 -1.71 13.31
C GLU A 39 -12.92 -1.96 12.17
N LEU A 40 -13.19 -1.38 11.00
CA LEU A 40 -12.38 -1.48 9.80
C LEU A 40 -11.93 -0.10 9.35
N TRP A 41 -10.63 0.05 9.10
CA TRP A 41 -10.06 1.23 8.47
C TRP A 41 -9.36 0.85 7.19
N PHE A 42 -9.64 1.56 6.10
CA PHE A 42 -8.98 1.42 4.81
C PHE A 42 -8.27 2.71 4.47
N PHE A 43 -6.98 2.60 4.15
CA PHE A 43 -6.12 3.67 3.70
C PHE A 43 -5.57 3.27 2.33
N GLY A 44 -5.71 4.12 1.33
CA GLY A 44 -5.24 3.86 -0.02
C GLY A 44 -4.57 5.09 -0.61
N ILE A 45 -3.48 4.87 -1.34
CA ILE A 45 -2.90 5.84 -2.26
C ILE A 45 -2.78 5.16 -3.63
N SER A 46 -3.07 5.89 -4.70
CA SER A 46 -3.11 5.30 -6.05
C SER A 46 -3.26 6.36 -7.11
N ASP A 47 -2.86 6.03 -8.33
CA ASP A 47 -3.39 6.74 -9.50
C ASP A 47 -4.93 6.69 -9.47
N ALA A 48 -5.57 7.82 -9.75
CA ALA A 48 -7.00 8.02 -9.51
C ALA A 48 -7.89 6.91 -10.13
N GLN A 49 -7.55 6.44 -11.34
CA GLN A 49 -8.33 5.40 -12.02
C GLN A 49 -8.31 4.06 -11.28
N ILE A 50 -7.15 3.61 -10.78
CA ILE A 50 -7.07 2.35 -10.01
C ILE A 50 -7.72 2.49 -8.65
N GLY A 51 -7.49 3.60 -7.95
CA GLY A 51 -8.06 3.83 -6.63
C GLY A 51 -9.58 3.73 -6.62
N ASN A 52 -10.22 4.35 -7.61
CA ASN A 52 -11.67 4.34 -7.75
C ASN A 52 -12.20 2.91 -7.98
N GLY A 53 -11.59 2.16 -8.90
CA GLY A 53 -12.00 0.77 -9.20
C GLY A 53 -11.84 -0.15 -7.99
N VAL A 54 -10.72 -0.04 -7.26
CA VAL A 54 -10.47 -0.85 -6.03
C VAL A 54 -11.51 -0.54 -4.96
N THR A 55 -11.74 0.75 -4.69
CA THR A 55 -12.66 1.18 -3.62
C THR A 55 -14.09 0.75 -3.93
N LYS A 56 -14.56 0.96 -5.17
CA LYS A 56 -15.89 0.54 -5.64
C LYS A 56 -16.09 -0.98 -5.53
N TYR A 57 -15.08 -1.77 -5.87
CA TYR A 57 -15.14 -3.22 -5.72
C TYR A 57 -15.25 -3.65 -4.25
N LEU A 58 -14.44 -3.05 -3.37
CA LEU A 58 -14.47 -3.37 -1.94
C LEU A 58 -15.79 -2.99 -1.28
N GLN A 59 -16.36 -1.84 -1.64
CA GLN A 59 -17.68 -1.43 -1.16
C GLN A 59 -18.77 -2.42 -1.55
N SER A 60 -18.81 -2.81 -2.82
CA SER A 60 -19.85 -3.72 -3.34
C SER A 60 -19.69 -5.19 -2.93
N HIS A 61 -18.49 -5.62 -2.53
CA HIS A 61 -18.23 -7.03 -2.26
C HIS A 61 -17.82 -7.32 -0.82
N LEU A 62 -17.11 -6.41 -0.12
CA LEU A 62 -16.51 -6.71 1.19
C LEU A 62 -17.32 -6.12 2.34
N PHE A 63 -17.74 -4.86 2.25
CA PHE A 63 -18.26 -4.13 3.42
C PHE A 63 -19.69 -4.53 3.82
N ASP A 64 -20.48 -5.11 2.91
CA ASP A 64 -21.82 -5.63 3.23
C ASP A 64 -21.82 -7.04 3.85
N LYS A 65 -20.64 -7.63 4.09
CA LYS A 65 -20.51 -8.99 4.62
C LYS A 65 -20.43 -9.00 6.15
N ASN A 66 -20.80 -10.11 6.77
CA ASN A 66 -20.62 -10.27 8.22
C ASN A 66 -19.13 -10.28 8.62
N PRO A 67 -18.79 -9.91 9.87
CA PRO A 67 -17.40 -9.81 10.35
C PRO A 67 -16.54 -11.07 10.14
N LYS A 68 -17.12 -12.26 10.33
CA LYS A 68 -16.41 -13.54 10.16
C LYS A 68 -16.02 -13.75 8.71
N GLU A 69 -16.91 -13.44 7.78
CA GLU A 69 -16.66 -13.57 6.35
C GLU A 69 -15.64 -12.53 5.88
N ILE A 70 -15.73 -11.29 6.34
CA ILE A 70 -14.74 -10.23 6.06
C ILE A 70 -13.35 -10.68 6.49
N ARG A 71 -13.17 -11.13 7.74
CA ARG A 71 -11.85 -11.56 8.23
C ARG A 71 -11.25 -12.71 7.43
N ARG A 72 -12.10 -13.64 6.94
CA ARG A 72 -11.67 -14.81 6.15
C ARG A 72 -11.36 -14.45 4.70
N LYS A 73 -12.21 -13.66 4.04
CA LYS A 73 -12.14 -13.41 2.59
C LYS A 73 -11.38 -12.13 2.21
N SER A 74 -11.20 -11.19 3.13
CA SER A 74 -10.57 -9.89 2.88
C SER A 74 -9.28 -9.93 2.06
N LYS A 75 -8.36 -10.87 2.31
CA LYS A 75 -7.13 -11.01 1.51
C LYS A 75 -7.41 -11.35 0.04
N GLU A 76 -8.31 -12.30 -0.20
CA GLU A 76 -8.71 -12.71 -1.55
C GLU A 76 -9.49 -11.58 -2.24
N MET A 77 -10.36 -10.91 -1.50
CA MET A 77 -11.22 -9.84 -2.01
C MET A 77 -10.42 -8.59 -2.36
N MET A 78 -9.41 -8.24 -1.55
CA MET A 78 -8.46 -7.18 -1.87
C MET A 78 -7.69 -7.52 -3.15
N ARG A 79 -7.21 -8.76 -3.31
CA ARG A 79 -6.57 -9.18 -4.58
C ARG A 79 -7.53 -9.05 -5.77
N LYS A 80 -8.79 -9.50 -5.62
CA LYS A 80 -9.81 -9.38 -6.68
C LYS A 80 -10.15 -7.94 -7.01
N ALA A 81 -10.20 -7.04 -6.02
CA ALA A 81 -10.47 -5.62 -6.22
C ALA A 81 -9.43 -4.99 -7.15
N TYR A 82 -8.14 -5.23 -6.89
CA TYR A 82 -7.07 -4.75 -7.75
C TYR A 82 -7.14 -5.36 -9.15
N LEU A 83 -7.34 -6.67 -9.26
CA LEU A 83 -7.44 -7.33 -10.57
C LEU A 83 -8.64 -6.83 -11.40
N ALA A 84 -9.78 -6.58 -10.75
CA ALA A 84 -10.96 -6.02 -11.40
C ALA A 84 -10.70 -4.59 -11.88
N ALA A 85 -10.10 -3.74 -11.04
CA ALA A 85 -9.75 -2.37 -11.41
C ALA A 85 -8.76 -2.32 -12.60
N ILE A 86 -7.75 -3.21 -12.60
CA ILE A 86 -6.80 -3.33 -13.71
C ILE A 86 -7.51 -3.78 -15.00
N ALA A 87 -8.46 -4.71 -14.91
CA ALA A 87 -9.21 -5.18 -16.06
C ALA A 87 -10.10 -4.07 -16.65
N GLU A 88 -10.83 -3.33 -15.81
CA GLU A 88 -11.71 -2.22 -16.23
C GLU A 88 -10.92 -1.12 -16.96
N ILE A 89 -9.73 -0.79 -16.47
CA ILE A 89 -8.85 0.20 -17.11
C ILE A 89 -8.35 -0.30 -18.46
N ARG A 90 -7.94 -1.57 -18.55
CA ARG A 90 -7.48 -2.18 -19.82
C ARG A 90 -8.56 -2.25 -20.89
N GLU A 91 -9.83 -2.43 -20.50
CA GLU A 91 -10.95 -2.39 -21.44
C GLU A 91 -11.23 -0.97 -21.95
N THR A 92 -11.03 0.03 -21.09
CA THR A 92 -11.28 1.45 -21.39
C THR A 92 -10.14 2.07 -22.21
N GLN A 93 -8.89 1.72 -21.90
CA GLN A 93 -7.70 2.19 -22.60
C GLN A 93 -7.35 1.21 -23.74
N LYS A 94 -7.79 1.53 -24.96
CA LYS A 94 -7.54 0.70 -26.17
C LYS A 94 -6.09 0.80 -26.69
N SER A 95 -5.20 1.53 -26.04
CA SER A 95 -3.82 1.73 -26.48
C SER A 95 -2.88 0.68 -25.89
N ASP A 96 -1.98 0.16 -26.74
CA ASP A 96 -0.93 -0.82 -26.42
C ASP A 96 0.23 -0.20 -25.60
N GLU A 97 -0.02 0.94 -24.96
CA GLU A 97 0.97 1.60 -24.12
C GLU A 97 1.13 0.81 -22.82
N THR A 98 2.38 0.64 -22.39
CA THR A 98 2.71 -0.03 -21.14
C THR A 98 2.16 0.80 -19.97
N TRP A 99 0.90 0.56 -19.61
CA TRP A 99 0.23 1.18 -18.48
C TRP A 99 1.01 0.90 -17.20
N LYS A 100 1.56 1.95 -16.58
CA LYS A 100 2.37 1.88 -15.37
C LYS A 100 1.60 2.42 -14.17
N ALA A 101 0.44 1.86 -13.88
CA ALA A 101 -0.26 2.30 -12.69
C ALA A 101 0.39 1.80 -11.40
N CYS A 102 0.36 2.65 -10.40
CA CYS A 102 0.87 2.40 -9.07
C CYS A 102 -0.25 2.59 -8.04
N SER A 103 -0.25 1.72 -7.03
CA SER A 103 -1.18 1.82 -5.92
C SER A 103 -0.66 1.06 -4.72
N ALA A 104 -0.92 1.58 -3.52
CA ALA A 104 -0.72 0.88 -2.28
C ALA A 104 -1.89 1.14 -1.33
N SER A 105 -2.31 0.12 -0.60
CA SER A 105 -3.38 0.23 0.38
C SER A 105 -3.11 -0.63 1.61
N VAL A 106 -3.72 -0.20 2.71
CA VAL A 106 -3.67 -0.84 4.02
C VAL A 106 -5.08 -0.92 4.56
N MET A 107 -5.45 -2.11 5.05
CA MET A 107 -6.72 -2.33 5.73
C MET A 107 -6.47 -2.86 7.15
N VAL A 108 -6.96 -2.13 8.15
CA VAL A 108 -6.80 -2.45 9.57
C VAL A 108 -8.11 -3.00 10.12
N PHE A 109 -8.05 -4.12 10.84
CA PHE A 109 -9.18 -4.75 11.52
C PHE A 109 -8.95 -4.72 13.02
N ASN A 110 -9.87 -4.09 13.76
CA ASN A 110 -9.86 -3.99 15.24
C ASN A 110 -8.53 -3.56 15.86
N ARG A 111 -7.65 -2.90 15.09
CA ARG A 111 -6.27 -2.58 15.49
C ARG A 111 -5.41 -3.80 15.86
N GLU A 112 -5.79 -4.99 15.39
CA GLU A 112 -5.10 -6.26 15.68
C GLU A 112 -4.50 -6.90 14.43
N LYS A 113 -5.09 -6.62 13.27
CA LYS A 113 -4.68 -7.22 11.99
C LYS A 113 -4.61 -6.15 10.92
N LEU A 114 -3.59 -6.25 10.10
CA LEU A 114 -3.32 -5.36 8.98
C LEU A 114 -3.22 -6.20 7.70
N LEU A 115 -3.96 -5.83 6.66
CA LEU A 115 -3.76 -6.31 5.30
C LEU A 115 -3.11 -5.22 4.48
N THR A 116 -2.17 -5.59 3.63
CA THR A 116 -1.51 -4.67 2.71
C THR A 116 -1.74 -5.13 1.29
N ALA A 117 -1.96 -4.22 0.37
CA ALA A 117 -1.85 -4.48 -1.05
C ALA A 117 -1.00 -3.41 -1.71
N ASN A 118 -0.11 -3.80 -2.61
CA ASN A 118 0.65 -2.84 -3.40
C ASN A 118 0.92 -3.37 -4.81
N MET A 119 1.02 -2.44 -5.75
CA MET A 119 1.30 -2.65 -7.16
C MET A 119 2.14 -1.47 -7.67
N GLY A 120 3.06 -1.77 -8.58
CA GLY A 120 4.00 -0.77 -9.10
C GLY A 120 5.03 -0.38 -8.05
N ASP A 121 5.47 0.88 -8.09
CA ASP A 121 6.56 1.37 -7.27
C ASP A 121 6.12 1.95 -5.91
N PHE A 122 4.81 1.94 -5.63
CA PHE A 122 4.26 2.37 -4.34
C PHE A 122 4.55 1.32 -3.26
N ARG A 123 4.83 1.79 -2.04
CA ARG A 123 5.32 0.94 -0.94
C ARG A 123 4.54 1.16 0.34
N VAL A 124 4.44 0.08 1.10
CA VAL A 124 4.00 0.07 2.49
C VAL A 124 5.20 -0.30 3.36
N VAL A 125 5.49 0.52 4.36
CA VAL A 125 6.57 0.32 5.33
C VAL A 125 5.96 0.29 6.72
N MET A 126 6.29 -0.74 7.51
CA MET A 126 5.87 -0.86 8.90
C MET A 126 7.09 -0.70 9.80
N CYS A 127 6.99 0.17 10.82
CA CYS A 127 8.02 0.35 11.82
C CYS A 127 7.72 -0.50 13.06
N ARG A 128 8.70 -1.26 13.51
CA ARG A 128 8.63 -2.09 14.72
C ARG A 128 9.91 -1.98 15.52
N ASP A 129 9.78 -1.72 16.82
CA ASP A 129 10.93 -1.55 17.72
C ASP A 129 12.01 -0.61 17.15
N GLY A 130 11.61 0.49 16.52
CA GLY A 130 12.50 1.45 15.87
C GLY A 130 13.10 0.98 14.53
N VAL A 131 12.66 -0.16 13.98
CA VAL A 131 13.14 -0.72 12.72
C VAL A 131 12.07 -0.66 11.63
N ALA A 132 12.40 -0.01 10.52
CA ALA A 132 11.53 0.08 9.35
C ALA A 132 11.62 -1.18 8.46
N HIS A 133 10.48 -1.82 8.23
CA HIS A 133 10.35 -3.01 7.39
C HIS A 133 9.45 -2.71 6.18
N GLN A 134 10.00 -2.76 4.97
CA GLN A 134 9.16 -2.75 3.77
C GLN A 134 8.33 -4.04 3.70
N MET A 135 7.01 -3.89 3.59
CA MET A 135 6.09 -5.01 3.44
C MET A 135 6.33 -5.71 2.11
N LYS A 136 6.57 -7.02 2.17
CA LYS A 136 6.70 -7.89 1.01
C LYS A 136 5.57 -8.92 1.07
N SER A 137 5.03 -9.30 -0.08
CA SER A 137 4.14 -10.47 -0.15
C SER A 137 4.89 -11.67 0.43
N LYS A 138 4.33 -12.31 1.46
CA LYS A 138 4.89 -13.48 2.15
C LYS A 138 5.06 -14.72 1.26
N HIS A 139 4.88 -14.62 -0.07
CA HIS A 139 5.29 -15.65 -1.02
C HIS A 139 6.79 -15.54 -1.36
N ARG A 140 7.64 -15.49 -0.33
CA ARG A 140 9.05 -15.89 -0.44
C ARG A 140 9.46 -16.44 0.91
N GLN A 141 9.45 -17.76 1.00
CA GLN A 141 9.98 -18.48 2.15
C GLN A 141 11.39 -17.96 2.47
N THR A 142 11.58 -17.63 3.75
CA THR A 142 12.85 -17.69 4.49
C THR A 142 14.13 -17.47 3.68
N ALA A 143 14.57 -16.22 3.64
CA ALA A 143 16.00 -15.93 3.73
C ALA A 143 16.18 -14.95 4.90
N LYS A 144 16.49 -15.51 6.08
CA LYS A 144 16.93 -14.74 7.24
C LYS A 144 18.20 -13.99 6.82
N ARG A 145 18.10 -12.70 6.52
CA ARG A 145 19.28 -11.82 6.57
C ARG A 145 19.36 -11.35 8.01
N LEU A 146 20.27 -11.95 8.75
CA LEU A 146 20.70 -11.48 10.05
C LEU A 146 21.26 -10.06 9.87
N TRP A 147 20.67 -9.07 10.52
CA TRP A 147 21.26 -7.75 10.68
C TRP A 147 21.48 -7.56 12.18
N SER A 148 22.74 -7.63 12.60
CA SER A 148 23.14 -7.37 13.98
C SER A 148 23.20 -5.86 14.21
N PRO A 149 22.87 -5.37 15.43
CA PRO A 149 22.83 -3.95 15.72
C PRO A 149 24.25 -3.47 16.05
N ILE A 150 24.76 -2.50 15.28
CA ILE A 150 25.89 -1.69 15.74
C ILE A 150 25.41 -0.25 15.87
N SER A 151 25.48 0.20 17.11
CA SER A 151 25.34 1.57 17.60
C SER A 151 26.03 2.59 16.68
N GLY A 152 25.26 3.64 16.33
CA GLY A 152 25.76 4.89 15.79
C GLY A 152 26.26 4.83 14.34
N LEU A 153 25.37 5.04 13.36
CA LEU A 153 25.81 5.43 12.02
C LEU A 153 24.74 6.18 11.23
N VAL A 154 25.17 7.30 10.65
CA VAL A 154 24.59 7.94 9.47
C VAL A 154 24.41 6.88 8.38
N PHE A 155 23.18 6.68 7.90
CA PHE A 155 22.90 5.76 6.81
C PHE A 155 23.32 6.36 5.46
N SER A 156 24.60 6.20 5.12
CA SER A 156 25.03 6.29 3.73
C SER A 156 24.69 4.97 3.03
N TRP A 157 23.64 4.98 2.21
CA TRP A 157 23.32 3.87 1.31
C TRP A 157 24.40 3.78 0.23
N LYS A 158 25.44 2.97 0.47
CA LYS A 158 26.35 2.55 -0.61
C LYS A 158 25.66 1.47 -1.44
N SER A 159 25.19 1.88 -2.62
CA SER A 159 24.78 1.00 -3.69
C SER A 159 26.02 0.30 -4.24
N SER A 160 26.30 -0.92 -3.79
CA SER A 160 27.25 -1.81 -4.46
C SER A 160 26.48 -2.85 -5.29
N ASP A 161 26.30 -2.45 -6.55
CA ASP A 161 26.33 -3.21 -7.80
C ASP A 161 25.67 -4.58 -8.00
N SER A 162 24.98 -4.63 -9.15
CA SER A 162 24.77 -5.77 -10.04
C SER A 162 23.88 -6.93 -9.57
N ALA A 163 22.61 -6.62 -9.31
CA ALA A 163 21.55 -7.58 -9.57
C ALA A 163 20.39 -6.79 -10.17
N GLY A 164 20.26 -6.89 -11.49
CA GLY A 164 19.44 -6.02 -12.31
C GLY A 164 18.13 -5.62 -11.64
N THR A 165 17.82 -4.34 -11.73
CA THR A 165 16.46 -3.82 -11.65
C THR A 165 15.62 -4.67 -12.60
N ARG A 166 15.10 -5.80 -12.12
CA ARG A 166 13.92 -6.41 -12.69
C ARG A 166 12.87 -5.35 -12.40
N GLN A 167 12.72 -4.44 -13.37
CA GLN A 167 11.49 -3.72 -13.61
C GLN A 167 10.40 -4.74 -13.31
N SER A 168 9.66 -4.51 -12.22
CA SER A 168 8.44 -5.26 -11.98
C SER A 168 7.63 -5.08 -13.24
N LYS A 169 7.43 -6.16 -14.01
CA LYS A 169 6.42 -6.18 -15.06
C LYS A 169 5.16 -5.61 -14.41
N GLY A 170 4.72 -4.44 -14.86
CA GLY A 170 3.91 -3.46 -14.11
C GLY A 170 2.47 -3.89 -13.82
N SER A 171 2.24 -5.10 -13.32
CA SER A 171 0.90 -5.64 -13.09
C SER A 171 0.83 -6.69 -11.98
N GLU A 172 1.93 -7.03 -11.29
CA GLU A 172 1.86 -7.98 -10.20
C GLU A 172 1.35 -7.30 -8.92
N VAL A 173 0.14 -7.68 -8.50
CA VAL A 173 -0.46 -7.23 -7.24
C VAL A 173 0.04 -8.11 -6.10
N LEU A 174 0.72 -7.48 -5.15
CA LEU A 174 1.23 -8.11 -3.93
C LEU A 174 0.26 -7.85 -2.78
N VAL A 175 -0.28 -8.92 -2.18
CA VAL A 175 -1.20 -8.82 -1.04
C VAL A 175 -0.63 -9.55 0.17
N GLY A 176 -0.40 -8.81 1.25
CA GLY A 176 0.17 -9.24 2.52
C GLY A 176 -0.83 -9.22 3.68
N ALA A 177 -0.49 -9.92 4.75
CA ALA A 177 -1.24 -9.92 6.00
C ALA A 177 -0.26 -10.00 7.18
N GLU A 178 -0.39 -9.04 8.10
CA GLU A 178 0.41 -8.94 9.32
C GLU A 178 -0.49 -8.75 10.54
N ARG A 179 0.02 -9.12 11.71
CA ARG A 179 -0.61 -8.81 13.00
C ARG A 179 -0.09 -7.48 13.49
N ILE A 180 -0.92 -6.70 14.16
CA ILE A 180 -0.50 -5.51 14.90
C ILE A 180 -0.27 -5.98 16.34
N ASP A 181 0.96 -5.80 16.79
CA ASP A 181 1.49 -6.20 18.09
C ASP A 181 2.00 -4.98 18.85
N SER A 182 2.43 -5.17 20.09
CA SER A 182 2.88 -4.07 20.96
C SER A 182 4.15 -3.39 20.48
N ASP A 183 4.94 -4.06 19.64
CA ASP A 183 6.13 -3.55 18.97
C ASP A 183 5.81 -2.75 17.70
N THR A 184 4.59 -2.85 17.16
CA THR A 184 4.20 -2.04 15.99
C THR A 184 3.95 -0.58 16.37
N GLU A 185 4.80 0.32 15.88
CA GLU A 185 4.74 1.76 16.18
C GLU A 185 3.86 2.52 15.17
N PHE A 186 4.14 2.37 13.87
CA PHE A 186 3.40 3.05 12.81
C PHE A 186 3.57 2.35 11.46
N VAL A 187 2.68 2.70 10.52
CA VAL A 187 2.72 2.25 9.12
C VAL A 187 2.71 3.46 8.20
N ILE A 188 3.61 3.47 7.23
CA ILE A 188 3.70 4.50 6.18
C ILE A 188 3.29 3.87 4.85
N ILE A 189 2.42 4.57 4.12
CA ILE A 189 2.08 4.27 2.73
C ILE A 189 2.59 5.46 1.91
N GLY A 190 3.35 5.22 0.85
CA GLY A 190 3.94 6.30 0.07
C GLY A 190 4.11 5.98 -1.41
N SER A 191 3.94 7.00 -2.24
CA SER A 191 4.28 6.98 -3.65
C SER A 191 5.79 7.13 -3.86
N THR A 192 6.25 7.01 -5.11
CA THR A 192 7.68 7.02 -5.47
C THR A 192 8.44 8.23 -4.94
N GLY A 193 7.83 9.42 -4.97
CA GLY A 193 8.47 10.67 -4.54
C GLY A 193 8.99 10.64 -3.09
N ILE A 194 8.31 9.91 -2.19
CA ILE A 194 8.75 9.77 -0.79
C ILE A 194 10.01 8.90 -0.66
N TRP A 195 10.18 7.93 -1.57
CA TRP A 195 11.24 6.91 -1.47
C TRP A 195 12.51 7.25 -2.27
N GLU A 196 12.45 8.22 -3.17
CA GLU A 196 13.56 8.58 -4.06
C GLU A 196 14.54 9.59 -3.47
N VAL A 197 14.23 10.16 -2.30
CA VAL A 197 15.12 11.10 -1.62
C VAL A 197 16.39 10.38 -1.15
N ARG A 198 17.49 10.61 -1.87
CA ARG A 198 18.82 10.18 -1.47
C ARG A 198 19.43 11.24 -0.55
N CYS A 199 19.87 10.84 0.64
CA CYS A 199 20.79 11.66 1.41
C CYS A 199 22.10 11.77 0.63
N ILE A 200 22.49 13.00 0.30
CA ILE A 200 23.79 13.36 -0.29
C ILE A 200 24.82 13.44 0.84
#